data_AF-A0A1Y3N788-F1
#
_entry.id   AF-A0A1Y3N788-F1
#
_cell.length_a   1.000
_cell.length_b   1.000
_cell.length_c   1.000
_cell.angle_alpha   90.00
_cell.angle_beta   90.00
_cell.angle_gamma   90.00
#
_symmetry.space_group_name_H-M   'P 1'
#
loop_
_entity.id
_entity.type
_entity.pdbx_description
1 polymer ?
#
loop_
_entity_poly.entity_id
_entity_poly.type
_entity_poly.pdbx_seq_one_letter_code
_entity_poly.pdbx_strand_id
1 'polypeptide(L)'
;MGSAIARRSKLSSYAAGLLFGAGWWLLIDILIYFNNVGKPKDKDPEEAITFLTFLPGIIGTVGFFLVNFLSRNSLAFTEETGIAAGKSLYIIIAFAVTFAGLISGFWILFAKYTGERYCKYGVFMVMQSLCIFLSTFVFRFGRPITTESASF
;
A
#
# COMPACT_ATOMS: atom_id res chain seq x y z
N MET A 1 13.38 17.97 -23.28
CA MET A 1 13.58 16.89 -22.29
C MET A 1 12.61 16.97 -21.09
N GLY A 2 12.29 18.15 -20.56
CA GLY A 2 11.36 18.31 -19.41
C GLY A 2 9.90 17.85 -19.64
N SER A 3 9.37 17.95 -20.87
CA SER A 3 7.98 17.55 -21.18
C SER A 3 7.72 16.05 -21.04
N ALA A 4 8.72 15.21 -21.35
CA ALA A 4 8.63 13.76 -21.21
C ALA A 4 8.64 13.33 -19.73
N ILE A 5 9.45 13.98 -18.90
CA ILE A 5 9.54 13.74 -17.45
C ILE A 5 8.21 14.10 -16.77
N ALA A 6 7.65 15.26 -17.09
CA ALA A 6 6.36 15.70 -16.56
C ALA A 6 5.20 14.78 -16.98
N ARG A 7 5.22 14.28 -18.23
CA ARG A 7 4.22 13.30 -18.69
C ARG A 7 4.30 11.99 -17.91
N ARG A 8 5.51 11.47 -17.70
CA ARG A 8 5.75 10.24 -16.94
C ARG A 8 5.28 10.37 -15.49
N SER A 9 5.54 11.50 -14.81
CA SER A 9 5.11 11.69 -13.43
C SER A 9 3.60 11.79 -13.28
N LYS A 10 2.92 12.44 -14.23
CA LYS A 10 1.45 12.49 -14.30
C LYS A 10 0.88 11.09 -14.46
N LEU A 11 1.38 10.32 -15.45
CA LEU A 11 0.92 8.96 -15.69
C LEU A 11 1.12 8.06 -14.48
N SER A 12 2.29 8.15 -13.83
CA SER A 12 2.58 7.37 -12.62
C SER A 12 1.66 7.72 -11.46
N SER A 13 1.28 9.00 -11.33
CA SER A 13 0.35 9.46 -10.30
C SER A 13 -1.07 8.94 -10.54
N TYR A 14 -1.53 8.94 -11.79
CA TYR A 14 -2.82 8.33 -12.16
C TYR A 14 -2.81 6.82 -11.95
N ALA A 15 -1.76 6.12 -12.40
CA ALA A 15 -1.62 4.67 -12.21
C ALA A 15 -1.60 4.30 -10.72
N ALA A 16 -0.86 5.05 -9.89
CA ALA A 16 -0.85 4.84 -8.45
C ALA A 16 -2.23 5.06 -7.81
N GLY A 17 -2.95 6.12 -8.19
CA GLY A 17 -4.30 6.39 -7.71
C GLY A 17 -5.27 5.27 -8.08
N LEU A 18 -5.21 4.77 -9.32
CA LEU A 18 -6.03 3.65 -9.78
C LEU A 18 -5.72 2.37 -9.01
N LEU A 19 -4.45 2.04 -8.79
CA LEU A 19 -4.06 0.86 -8.00
C LEU A 19 -4.50 0.96 -6.53
N PHE A 20 -4.37 2.14 -5.92
CA PHE A 20 -4.80 2.37 -4.54
C PHE A 20 -6.31 2.25 -4.40
N GLY A 21 -7.06 2.89 -5.31
CA GLY A 21 -8.51 2.80 -5.38
C GLY A 21 -8.98 1.38 -5.64
N ALA A 22 -8.36 0.67 -6.58
CA ALA A 22 -8.67 -0.73 -6.88
C ALA A 22 -8.44 -1.64 -5.65
N GLY A 23 -7.37 -1.42 -4.89
CA GLY A 23 -7.10 -2.19 -3.67
C GLY A 23 -8.26 -2.09 -2.67
N TRP A 24 -8.71 -0.87 -2.34
CA TRP A 24 -9.86 -0.69 -1.44
C TRP A 24 -11.18 -1.14 -2.06
N TRP A 25 -11.34 -1.01 -3.38
CA TRP A 25 -12.51 -1.50 -4.09
C TRP A 25 -12.67 -3.02 -4.01
N LEU A 26 -11.57 -3.77 -4.19
CA LEU A 26 -11.57 -5.23 -4.06
C LEU A 26 -12.05 -5.69 -2.67
N LEU A 27 -11.65 -4.97 -1.62
CA LEU A 27 -12.11 -5.26 -0.27
C LEU A 27 -13.62 -5.00 -0.11
N ILE A 28 -14.12 -3.88 -0.63
CA ILE A 28 -15.55 -3.55 -0.55
C ILE A 28 -16.38 -4.59 -1.32
N ASP A 29 -15.94 -4.98 -2.51
CA ASP A 29 -16.64 -5.95 -3.35
C ASP A 29 -16.77 -7.31 -2.64
N ILE A 30 -15.68 -7.80 -2.04
CA ILE A 30 -15.70 -9.08 -1.33
C ILE A 30 -16.53 -9.02 -0.05
N LEU A 31 -16.61 -7.87 0.64
CA LEU A 31 -17.47 -7.67 1.81
C LEU A 31 -18.96 -7.71 1.44
N ILE A 32 -19.33 -7.09 0.33
CA ILE A 32 -20.70 -7.12 -0.20
C ILE A 32 -21.05 -8.55 -0.60
N TYR A 33 -20.16 -9.24 -1.32
CA TYR A 33 -20.36 -10.64 -1.69
C TYR A 33 -20.52 -11.55 -0.48
N PHE A 34 -19.67 -11.39 0.55
CA PHE A 34 -19.80 -12.12 1.81
C PHE A 34 -21.18 -11.90 2.43
N ASN A 35 -21.63 -10.65 2.53
CA ASN A 35 -22.89 -10.29 3.18
C ASN A 35 -24.15 -10.79 2.45
N ASN A 36 -24.13 -10.86 1.12
CA ASN A 36 -25.30 -11.16 0.30
C ASN A 36 -25.38 -12.63 -0.17
N VAL A 37 -24.23 -13.25 -0.46
CA VAL A 37 -24.16 -14.56 -1.11
C VAL A 37 -23.34 -15.56 -0.30
N GLY A 38 -22.29 -15.06 0.35
CA GLY A 38 -21.25 -15.86 0.98
C GLY A 38 -21.50 -16.27 2.42
N LYS A 39 -22.56 -15.76 3.07
CA LYS A 39 -22.88 -16.06 4.48
C LYS A 39 -23.22 -17.55 4.66
N PRO A 40 -22.46 -18.30 5.46
CA PRO A 40 -22.84 -19.65 5.86
C PRO A 40 -24.16 -19.60 6.62
N LYS A 41 -25.12 -20.46 6.29
CA LYS A 41 -26.41 -20.56 6.99
C LYS A 41 -26.30 -21.28 8.36
N ASP A 42 -25.18 -21.96 8.62
CA ASP A 42 -25.11 -23.01 9.65
C ASP A 42 -24.10 -22.74 10.79
N LYS A 43 -23.32 -21.65 10.75
CA LYS A 43 -22.40 -21.24 11.84
C LYS A 43 -22.25 -19.72 11.86
N ASP A 44 -22.05 -19.17 13.06
CA ASP A 44 -22.05 -17.73 13.36
C ASP A 44 -21.33 -16.90 12.29
N PRO A 45 -22.06 -16.06 11.53
CA PRO A 45 -21.49 -15.26 10.45
C PRO A 45 -20.45 -14.24 10.93
N GLU A 46 -20.34 -14.02 12.24
CA GLU A 46 -19.48 -13.03 12.88
C GLU A 46 -17.99 -13.42 12.94
N GLU A 47 -17.64 -14.71 12.83
CA GLU A 47 -16.23 -15.12 12.93
C GLU A 47 -15.45 -14.97 11.62
N ALA A 48 -16.09 -15.02 10.46
CA ALA A 48 -15.38 -15.08 9.17
C ALA A 48 -14.75 -13.74 8.77
N ILE A 49 -15.44 -12.61 9.00
CA ILE A 49 -14.93 -11.26 8.74
C ILE A 49 -14.83 -10.50 10.05
N THR A 50 -13.60 -10.36 10.53
CA THR A 50 -13.27 -9.59 11.74
C THR A 50 -12.45 -8.38 11.34
N PHE A 51 -12.25 -7.43 12.27
CA PHE A 51 -11.34 -6.30 12.10
C PHE A 51 -9.95 -6.69 11.56
N LEU A 52 -9.44 -7.89 11.88
CA LEU A 52 -8.18 -8.41 11.36
C LEU A 52 -8.12 -8.46 9.82
N THR A 53 -9.25 -8.66 9.15
CA THR A 53 -9.33 -8.67 7.68
C THR A 53 -8.98 -7.32 7.07
N PHE A 54 -9.23 -6.23 7.79
CA PHE A 54 -8.96 -4.87 7.33
C PHE A 54 -7.54 -4.42 7.66
N LEU A 55 -6.92 -5.05 8.65
CA LEU A 55 -5.66 -4.62 9.24
C LEU A 55 -4.49 -4.54 8.22
N PRO A 56 -4.28 -5.53 7.33
CA PRO A 56 -3.24 -5.46 6.31
C PRO A 56 -3.40 -4.26 5.37
N GLY A 57 -4.63 -3.97 4.93
CA GLY A 57 -4.94 -2.85 4.04
C GLY A 57 -4.77 -1.49 4.72
N ILE A 58 -5.15 -1.38 6.01
CA ILE A 58 -4.95 -0.18 6.82
C ILE A 58 -3.46 0.09 7.01
N ILE A 59 -2.68 -0.92 7.43
CA ILE A 59 -1.22 -0.80 7.60
C ILE A 59 -0.56 -0.44 6.26
N GLY A 60 -0.98 -1.09 5.17
CA GLY A 60 -0.50 -0.77 3.82
C GLY A 60 -0.80 0.69 3.42
N THR A 61 -1.97 1.22 3.79
CA THR A 61 -2.35 2.61 3.52
C THR A 61 -1.51 3.59 4.34
N VAL A 62 -1.27 3.30 5.61
CA VAL A 62 -0.33 4.08 6.43
C VAL A 62 1.07 4.06 5.79
N GLY A 63 1.54 2.88 5.38
CA GLY A 63 2.80 2.72 4.66
C GLY A 63 2.88 3.55 3.37
N PHE A 64 1.80 3.55 2.57
CA PHE A 64 1.70 4.36 1.35
C PHE A 64 1.96 5.84 1.64
N PHE A 65 1.30 6.39 2.67
CA PHE A 65 1.51 7.79 3.04
C PHE A 65 2.92 8.02 3.58
N LEU A 66 3.41 7.19 4.50
CA LEU A 66 4.75 7.33 5.08
C LEU A 66 5.85 7.34 4.00
N VAL A 67 5.80 6.41 3.05
CA VAL A 67 6.81 6.33 1.97
C VAL A 67 6.73 7.55 1.04
N ASN A 68 5.54 8.08 0.82
CA ASN A 68 5.30 9.14 -0.17
C ASN A 68 5.24 10.56 0.42
N PHE A 69 5.29 10.70 1.74
CA PHE A 69 5.23 11.99 2.44
C PHE A 69 6.51 12.82 2.24
N LEU A 70 7.68 12.22 2.42
CA LEU A 70 8.95 12.93 2.24
C LEU A 70 9.33 13.08 0.77
N SER A 71 9.72 14.28 0.34
CA SER A 71 10.32 14.50 -0.97
C SER A 71 11.62 13.71 -1.14
N ARG A 72 11.84 13.12 -2.33
CA ARG A 72 13.05 12.35 -2.64
C ARG A 72 14.33 13.20 -2.58
N ASN A 73 14.19 14.52 -2.79
CA ASN A 73 15.30 15.48 -2.71
C ASN A 73 15.85 15.65 -1.31
N SER A 74 15.04 15.39 -0.29
CA SER A 74 15.41 15.64 1.10
C SER A 74 16.44 14.64 1.62
N LEU A 75 16.76 13.61 0.83
CA LEU A 75 17.76 12.56 1.08
C LEU A 75 19.16 12.91 0.53
N ALA A 76 19.32 14.05 -0.17
CA ALA A 76 20.64 14.52 -0.57
C ALA A 76 21.44 14.87 0.70
N PHE A 77 22.62 14.27 0.82
CA PHE A 77 23.53 14.38 1.96
C PHE A 77 23.86 15.85 2.23
N THR A 78 23.54 16.36 3.41
CA THR A 78 24.16 17.58 3.93
C THR A 78 24.86 17.14 5.21
N GLU A 79 26.20 17.03 5.15
CA GLU A 79 27.04 16.45 6.21
C GLU A 79 26.97 17.19 7.55
N GLU A 80 26.44 18.42 7.59
CA GLU A 80 26.66 19.33 8.71
C GLU A 80 25.68 19.19 9.88
N THR A 81 24.60 18.43 9.75
CA THR A 81 23.64 18.24 10.87
C THR A 81 23.05 16.83 10.82
N GLY A 82 22.96 16.12 11.95
CA GLY A 82 22.41 14.75 12.07
C GLY A 82 20.98 14.54 11.54
N ILE A 83 20.37 15.57 10.96
CA ILE A 83 19.11 15.59 10.21
C ILE A 83 19.14 14.60 9.02
N ALA A 84 20.30 14.35 8.42
CA ALA A 84 20.44 13.37 7.33
C ALA A 84 20.22 11.91 7.79
N ALA A 85 20.68 11.55 8.99
CA ALA A 85 20.49 10.22 9.58
C ALA A 85 19.02 9.97 9.93
N GLY A 86 18.35 10.97 10.51
CA GLY A 86 16.92 10.88 10.88
C GLY A 86 16.00 10.64 9.68
N LYS A 87 16.25 11.31 8.54
CA LYS A 87 15.48 11.09 7.30
C LYS A 87 15.72 9.71 6.69
N SER A 88 16.96 9.22 6.78
CA SER A 88 17.32 7.88 6.31
C SER A 88 16.66 6.80 7.16
N LEU A 89 16.60 6.99 8.48
CA LEU A 89 15.88 6.10 9.38
C LEU A 89 14.36 6.13 9.11
N TYR A 90 13.79 7.32 8.90
CA TYR A 90 12.37 7.46 8.57
C TYR A 90 11.99 6.67 7.32
N ILE A 91 12.76 6.77 6.23
CA ILE A 91 12.42 6.07 4.99
C ILE A 91 12.54 4.54 5.15
N ILE A 92 13.51 4.07 5.95
CA ILE A 92 13.63 2.65 6.31
C ILE A 92 12.38 2.20 7.07
N ILE A 93 11.95 2.95 8.08
CA ILE A 93 10.74 2.63 8.85
C ILE A 93 9.50 2.65 7.95
N ALA A 94 9.37 3.64 7.06
CA ALA A 94 8.25 3.75 6.14
C ALA A 94 8.15 2.53 5.20
N PHE A 95 9.28 2.08 4.64
CA PHE A 95 9.31 0.86 3.83
C PHE A 95 9.01 -0.37 4.69
N ALA A 96 9.59 -0.49 5.89
CA ALA A 96 9.33 -1.59 6.81
C ALA A 96 7.83 -1.73 7.14
N VAL A 97 7.15 -0.62 7.43
CA VAL A 97 5.69 -0.60 7.67
C VAL A 97 4.93 -1.06 6.42
N THR A 98 5.34 -0.61 5.23
CA THR A 98 4.72 -1.00 3.96
C THR A 98 4.86 -2.51 3.71
N PHE A 99 6.04 -3.09 3.95
CA PHE A 99 6.25 -4.54 3.86
C PHE A 99 5.49 -5.32 4.94
N ALA A 100 5.44 -4.80 6.18
CA ALA A 100 4.70 -5.41 7.27
C ALA A 100 3.19 -5.52 6.94
N GLY A 101 2.62 -4.50 6.29
CA GLY A 101 1.24 -4.56 5.78
C GLY A 101 1.01 -5.69 4.77
N LEU A 102 1.95 -5.93 3.86
CA LEU A 102 1.85 -7.03 2.89
C LEU A 102 2.04 -8.40 3.55
N ILE A 103 3.07 -8.55 4.39
CA ILE A 103 3.41 -9.81 5.08
C ILE A 103 2.28 -10.21 6.04
N SER A 104 1.72 -9.26 6.79
CA SER A 104 0.58 -9.53 7.67
C SER A 104 -0.65 -10.03 6.90
N GLY A 105 -0.86 -9.57 5.67
CA GLY A 105 -1.89 -10.10 4.78
C GLY A 105 -1.71 -11.59 4.50
N PHE A 106 -0.50 -12.00 4.09
CA PHE A 106 -0.19 -13.42 3.87
C PHE A 106 -0.30 -14.24 5.15
N TRP A 107 0.16 -13.71 6.28
CA TRP A 107 0.03 -14.36 7.58
C TRP A 107 -1.44 -14.66 7.91
N ILE A 108 -2.31 -13.66 7.78
CA ILE A 108 -3.75 -13.81 8.09
C ILE A 108 -4.44 -14.75 7.10
N LEU A 109 -4.04 -14.74 5.82
CA LEU A 109 -4.49 -15.71 4.83
C LEU A 109 -4.23 -17.14 5.31
N PHE A 110 -3.00 -17.43 5.76
CA PHE A 110 -2.64 -18.76 6.22
C PHE A 110 -3.25 -19.13 7.57
N ALA A 111 -3.33 -18.17 8.50
CA ALA A 111 -3.83 -18.41 9.85
C ALA A 111 -5.35 -18.59 9.91
N LYS A 112 -6.11 -17.84 9.10
CA LYS A 112 -7.58 -17.75 9.23
C LYS A 112 -8.35 -18.24 8.01
N TYR A 113 -7.75 -18.17 6.81
CA TYR A 113 -8.46 -18.37 5.55
C TYR A 113 -8.00 -19.60 4.76
N THR A 114 -7.29 -20.55 5.39
CA THR A 114 -6.82 -21.78 4.73
C THR A 114 -7.93 -22.77 4.36
N GLY A 115 -9.13 -22.65 4.94
CA GLY A 115 -10.28 -23.50 4.58
C GLY A 115 -10.91 -23.14 3.23
N GLU A 116 -11.33 -24.14 2.46
CA GLU A 116 -11.93 -23.98 1.12
C GLU A 116 -13.09 -22.98 1.07
N ARG A 117 -13.91 -22.92 2.13
CA ARG A 117 -15.09 -22.05 2.20
C ARG A 117 -14.75 -20.56 2.32
N TYR A 118 -13.59 -20.23 2.90
CA TYR A 118 -13.21 -18.85 3.20
C TYR A 118 -11.93 -18.36 2.51
N CYS A 119 -11.21 -19.23 1.79
CA CYS A 119 -9.98 -18.90 1.08
C CYS A 119 -10.13 -17.70 0.15
N LYS A 120 -11.24 -17.61 -0.59
CA LYS A 120 -11.54 -16.45 -1.45
C LYS A 120 -11.45 -15.12 -0.70
N TYR A 121 -11.96 -15.01 0.53
CA TYR A 121 -11.94 -13.76 1.29
C TYR A 121 -10.51 -13.34 1.65
N GLY A 122 -9.70 -14.30 2.09
CA GLY A 122 -8.29 -14.07 2.39
C GLY A 122 -7.49 -13.67 1.14
N VAL A 123 -7.77 -14.28 -0.01
CA VAL A 123 -7.08 -13.96 -1.27
C VAL A 123 -7.39 -12.52 -1.71
N PHE A 124 -8.65 -12.09 -1.66
CA PHE A 124 -9.01 -10.70 -2.00
C PHE A 124 -8.39 -9.68 -1.03
N MET A 125 -8.29 -10.02 0.26
CA MET A 125 -7.57 -9.21 1.26
C MET A 125 -6.07 -9.09 0.93
N VAL A 126 -5.41 -10.18 0.54
CA VAL A 126 -4.01 -10.14 0.11
C VAL A 126 -3.84 -9.33 -1.18
N MET A 127 -4.76 -9.49 -2.14
CA MET A 127 -4.78 -8.70 -3.37
C MET A 127 -4.95 -7.20 -3.10
N GLN A 128 -5.80 -6.81 -2.15
CA GLN A 128 -5.87 -5.42 -1.68
C GLN A 128 -4.50 -4.93 -1.20
N SER A 129 -3.86 -5.64 -0.27
CA SER A 129 -2.56 -5.25 0.27
C SER A 129 -1.50 -5.16 -0.82
N LEU A 130 -1.53 -6.07 -1.80
CA LEU A 130 -0.63 -6.06 -2.94
C LEU A 130 -0.87 -4.85 -3.85
N CYS A 131 -2.12 -4.50 -4.14
CA CYS A 131 -2.46 -3.31 -4.93
C CYS A 131 -1.98 -2.02 -4.25
N ILE A 132 -2.18 -1.88 -2.94
CA ILE A 132 -1.73 -0.71 -2.16
C ILE A 132 -0.19 -0.67 -2.09
N PHE A 133 0.45 -1.84 -1.90
CA PHE A 133 1.90 -1.97 -1.94
C PHE A 133 2.45 -1.49 -3.30
N LEU A 134 1.94 -2.02 -4.42
CA LEU A 134 2.37 -1.62 -5.75
C LEU A 134 2.11 -0.13 -6.02
N SER A 135 0.96 0.39 -5.60
CA SER A 135 0.65 1.82 -5.67
C SER A 135 1.72 2.68 -4.98
N THR A 136 2.21 2.23 -3.82
CA THR A 136 3.27 2.91 -3.06
C THR A 136 4.54 3.08 -3.88
N PHE A 137 5.00 2.01 -4.54
CA PHE A 137 6.21 2.04 -5.38
C PHE A 137 6.01 2.81 -6.68
N VAL A 138 4.88 2.63 -7.35
CA VAL A 138 4.53 3.37 -8.58
C VAL A 138 4.49 4.87 -8.29
N PHE A 139 3.92 5.28 -7.16
CA PHE A 139 3.88 6.70 -6.81
C PHE A 139 5.26 7.24 -6.44
N ARG A 140 6.02 6.52 -5.60
CA ARG A 140 7.34 6.92 -5.12
C ARG A 140 8.33 7.10 -6.26
N PHE A 141 8.44 6.12 -7.16
CA PHE A 141 9.39 6.14 -8.28
C PHE A 141 8.91 6.91 -9.51
N GLY A 142 7.61 7.19 -9.58
CA GLY A 142 7.02 8.03 -10.61
C GLY A 142 7.39 9.51 -10.50
N ARG A 143 7.70 9.99 -9.30
CA ARG A 143 8.05 11.38 -9.07
C ARG A 143 9.49 11.67 -9.52
N PRO A 144 9.72 12.75 -10.29
CA PRO A 144 11.08 13.16 -10.62
C PRO A 144 11.84 13.53 -9.35
N ILE A 145 13.15 13.25 -9.36
CA ILE A 145 14.06 13.91 -8.42
C ILE A 145 14.16 15.33 -8.95
N THR A 146 13.75 16.33 -8.17
CA THR A 146 13.98 17.74 -8.52
C THR A 146 15.48 17.96 -8.39
N THR A 147 16.26 17.54 -9.38
CA THR A 147 17.59 18.08 -9.54
C THR A 147 17.35 19.53 -9.91
N GLU A 148 17.65 20.44 -8.98
CA GLU A 148 17.85 21.85 -9.32
C GLU A 148 18.91 21.87 -10.42
N SER A 149 18.45 21.83 -11.66
CA SER A 149 19.28 22.07 -12.81
C SER A 149 19.31 23.57 -12.95
N ALA A 150 20.37 24.13 -12.35
CA ALA A 150 21.22 25.17 -12.89
C ALA A 150 20.57 26.49 -13.39
N SER A 151 21.20 27.57 -12.93
CA SER A 151 21.17 28.96 -13.42
C SER A 151 19.88 29.75 -13.20
N PHE A 152 19.91 30.57 -12.14
CA PHE A 152 19.91 32.02 -12.38
C PHE A 152 21.36 32.50 -12.35
#